data_AF-A0A0B4GU03-F1
#
_entry.id   AF-A0A0B4GU03-F1
#
_cell.length_a   1.000
_cell.length_b   1.000
_cell.length_c   1.000
_cell.angle_alpha   90.00
_cell.angle_beta   90.00
_cell.angle_gamma   90.00
#
_symmetry.space_group_name_H-M   'P 1'
#
loop_
_entity.id
_entity.type
_entity.pdbx_description
1 polymer ?
#
loop_
_entity_poly.entity_id
_entity_poly.type
_entity_poly.pdbx_seq_one_letter_code
_entity_poly.pdbx_strand_id
1 'polypeptide(L)'
;MVEVDDYDGPKFPGTDYIPIFPVTRRFEYKKRDCSRTNFPLRPAYAITVHKAQGLTLKQVVLNLERKDHAPGLSYVSISRVKKLSSIMFETPFDLSRFTTKVSSNMKDRERDWDLRTLQCL
;
A
#
# COMPACT_ATOMS: atom_id res chain seq x y z
N MET A 1 -25.15 1.49 6.09
CA MET A 1 -25.35 0.03 6.12
C MET A 1 -24.53 -0.55 4.98
N VAL A 2 -23.80 -1.64 5.21
CA VAL A 2 -22.96 -2.29 4.19
C VAL A 2 -23.18 -3.79 4.25
N GLU A 3 -23.26 -4.42 3.09
CA GLU A 3 -23.22 -5.87 2.92
C GLU A 3 -21.77 -6.29 2.75
N VAL A 4 -21.36 -7.31 3.49
CA VAL A 4 -19.98 -7.81 3.50
C VAL A 4 -20.04 -9.30 3.26
N ASP A 5 -19.39 -9.74 2.19
CA ASP A 5 -19.22 -11.17 1.88
C ASP A 5 -18.54 -11.87 3.05
N ASP A 6 -18.99 -13.09 3.37
CA ASP A 6 -18.42 -13.95 4.40
C ASP A 6 -18.38 -13.35 5.83
N TYR A 7 -19.25 -12.37 6.13
CA TYR A 7 -19.38 -11.82 7.49
C TYR A 7 -20.27 -12.69 8.39
N ASP A 8 -19.66 -13.27 9.43
CA ASP A 8 -20.32 -14.14 10.42
C ASP A 8 -20.71 -13.41 11.73
N GLY A 9 -20.58 -12.08 11.76
CA GLY A 9 -20.90 -11.30 12.96
C GLY A 9 -22.38 -10.93 13.09
N PRO A 10 -22.75 -10.20 14.16
CA PRO A 10 -24.13 -9.77 14.38
C PRO A 10 -24.58 -8.77 13.31
N LYS A 11 -25.62 -9.14 12.58
CA LYS A 11 -26.28 -8.33 11.54
C LYS A 11 -27.41 -7.49 12.14
N PHE A 12 -27.85 -6.46 11.42
CA PHE A 12 -28.98 -5.66 11.86
C PHE A 12 -30.28 -6.50 11.82
N PRO A 13 -31.13 -6.49 12.88
CA PRO A 13 -32.30 -7.36 12.95
C PRO A 13 -33.21 -7.23 11.71
N GLY A 14 -33.52 -8.35 11.07
CA GLY A 14 -34.39 -8.39 9.89
C GLY A 14 -33.73 -7.99 8.57
N THR A 15 -32.40 -7.80 8.53
CA THR A 15 -31.67 -7.49 7.29
C THR A 15 -30.32 -8.22 7.23
N ASP A 16 -29.74 -8.33 6.03
CA ASP A 16 -28.37 -8.83 5.83
C ASP A 16 -27.29 -7.75 6.00
N TYR A 17 -27.67 -6.53 6.34
CA TYR A 17 -26.76 -5.40 6.40
C TYR A 17 -26.15 -5.19 7.78
N ILE A 18 -24.91 -4.68 7.77
CA ILE A 18 -24.18 -4.29 8.97
C ILE A 18 -24.24 -2.76 9.10
N PRO A 19 -24.63 -2.22 10.27
CA PRO A 19 -24.55 -0.78 10.51
C PRO A 19 -23.08 -0.38 10.70
N ILE A 20 -22.67 0.67 10.00
CA ILE A 20 -21.34 1.27 10.18
C ILE A 20 -21.55 2.63 10.83
N PHE A 21 -20.91 2.83 11.96
CA PHE A 21 -20.99 4.08 12.72
C PHE A 21 -19.80 4.99 12.41
N PRO A 22 -19.98 6.32 12.48
CA PRO A 22 -18.88 7.25 12.37
C PRO A 22 -17.89 7.06 13.53
N VAL A 23 -16.61 7.16 13.25
CA VAL A 23 -15.52 7.03 14.22
C VAL A 23 -14.79 8.36 14.33
N THR A 24 -14.66 8.86 15.56
CA THR A 24 -13.84 10.04 15.86
C THR A 24 -12.41 9.61 16.17
N ARG A 25 -11.44 10.07 15.38
CA ARG A 25 -10.01 9.92 15.68
C ARG A 25 -9.40 11.26 16.06
N ARG A 26 -8.60 11.27 17.13
CA ARG A 26 -7.79 12.41 17.55
C ARG A 26 -6.35 12.21 17.10
N PHE A 27 -5.71 13.27 16.64
CA PHE A 27 -4.33 13.25 16.16
C PHE A 27 -3.70 14.63 16.29
N GLU A 28 -2.39 14.68 16.47
CA GLU A 28 -1.64 15.92 16.47
C GLU A 28 -1.29 16.32 15.03
N TYR A 29 -1.56 17.57 14.67
CA TYR A 29 -1.13 18.13 13.40
C TYR A 29 -0.52 19.52 13.63
N LYS A 30 0.75 19.69 13.26
CA LYS A 30 1.51 20.95 13.45
C LYS A 30 1.43 21.47 14.90
N LYS A 31 1.66 20.60 15.89
CA LYS A 31 1.58 20.93 17.34
C LYS A 31 0.21 21.39 17.82
N ARG A 32 -0.85 20.97 17.14
CA ARG A 32 -2.24 21.22 17.55
C ARG A 32 -3.00 19.92 17.60
N ASP A 33 -3.76 19.75 18.67
CA ASP A 33 -4.70 18.65 18.80
C ASP A 33 -5.87 18.84 17.83
N CYS A 34 -6.02 17.88 16.94
CA CYS A 34 -7.08 17.85 15.94
C CYS A 34 -7.94 16.61 16.14
N SER A 35 -9.20 16.68 15.71
CA SER A 35 -10.08 15.51 15.66
C SER A 35 -10.82 15.43 14.33
N ARG A 36 -11.12 14.22 13.88
CA ARG A 36 -11.89 13.96 12.67
C ARG A 36 -12.89 12.84 12.90
N THR A 37 -14.15 13.10 12.59
CA THR A 37 -15.27 12.16 12.69
C THR A 37 -15.74 11.76 11.30
N ASN A 38 -15.41 10.53 10.88
CA ASN A 38 -15.78 10.00 9.56
C ASN A 38 -16.26 8.55 9.70
N PHE A 39 -17.03 8.08 8.72
CA PHE A 39 -17.20 6.64 8.54
C PHE A 39 -15.83 6.01 8.22
N PRO A 40 -15.49 4.83 8.80
CA PRO A 40 -14.23 4.14 8.57
C PRO A 40 -14.21 3.42 7.20
N LEU A 41 -14.62 4.12 6.14
CA LEU A 41 -14.71 3.62 4.78
C LEU A 41 -13.76 4.40 3.87
N ARG A 42 -13.22 3.72 2.88
CA ARG A 42 -12.41 4.33 1.82
C ARG A 42 -12.78 3.70 0.47
N PRO A 43 -12.83 4.48 -0.61
CA PRO A 43 -12.90 3.89 -1.95
C PRO A 43 -11.67 3.00 -2.16
N ALA A 44 -11.89 1.82 -2.72
CA ALA A 44 -10.86 0.80 -2.89
C ALA A 44 -10.67 0.35 -4.35
N TYR A 45 -11.36 0.97 -5.30
CA TYR A 45 -11.20 0.66 -6.73
C TYR A 45 -9.81 1.04 -7.23
N ALA A 46 -9.33 2.22 -6.83
CA ALA A 46 -7.96 2.67 -7.04
C ALA A 46 -7.29 2.91 -5.69
N ILE A 47 -6.13 2.30 -5.48
CA ILE A 47 -5.32 2.48 -4.28
C ILE A 47 -3.89 2.79 -4.67
N THR A 48 -3.21 3.62 -3.88
CA THR A 48 -1.80 3.89 -4.11
C THR A 48 -0.97 2.66 -3.79
N VAL A 49 0.18 2.50 -4.48
CA VAL A 49 1.10 1.37 -4.26
C VAL A 49 1.49 1.24 -2.79
N HIS A 50 1.77 2.36 -2.10
CA HIS A 50 2.04 2.37 -0.67
C HIS A 50 0.89 1.82 0.18
N LYS A 51 -0.37 2.10 -0.18
CA LYS A 51 -1.54 1.57 0.52
C LYS A 51 -1.86 0.12 0.15
N ALA A 52 -1.33 -0.36 -0.98
CA ALA A 52 -1.43 -1.75 -1.41
C ALA A 52 -0.32 -2.65 -0.81
N GLN A 53 0.70 -2.07 -0.19
CA GLN A 53 1.80 -2.83 0.40
C GLN A 53 1.27 -3.82 1.45
N GLY A 54 1.66 -5.09 1.31
CA GLY A 54 1.19 -6.19 2.15
C GLY A 54 -0.15 -6.80 1.73
N LEU A 55 -0.89 -6.18 0.80
CA LEU A 55 -2.09 -6.77 0.22
C LEU A 55 -1.73 -7.80 -0.85
N THR A 56 -2.59 -8.80 -1.02
CA THR A 56 -2.61 -9.69 -2.18
C THR A 56 -3.88 -9.40 -2.96
N LEU A 57 -3.73 -8.98 -4.22
CA LEU A 57 -4.80 -8.57 -5.10
C LEU A 57 -5.06 -9.65 -6.16
N LYS A 58 -6.32 -9.82 -6.56
CA LYS A 58 -6.69 -10.81 -7.58
C LYS A 58 -6.21 -10.40 -8.97
N GLN A 59 -6.41 -9.13 -9.32
CA GLN A 59 -6.05 -8.50 -10.59
C GLN A 59 -5.68 -7.03 -10.35
N VAL A 60 -4.77 -6.50 -11.16
CA VAL A 60 -4.34 -5.11 -11.07
C VAL A 60 -4.18 -4.48 -12.45
N VAL A 61 -4.52 -3.20 -12.52
CA VAL A 61 -4.17 -2.32 -13.64
C VAL A 61 -3.15 -1.32 -13.13
N LEU A 62 -2.00 -1.25 -13.79
CA LEU A 62 -0.85 -0.46 -13.37
C LEU A 62 -0.49 0.59 -14.41
N ASN A 63 -0.26 1.81 -13.94
CA ASN A 63 0.34 2.87 -14.74
C ASN A 63 1.74 3.17 -14.21
N LEU A 64 2.76 2.86 -15.01
CA LEU A 64 4.17 3.04 -14.67
C LEU A 64 4.84 4.15 -15.49
N GLU A 65 4.07 5.09 -16.03
CA GLU A 65 4.61 6.18 -16.85
C GLU A 65 5.53 7.11 -16.04
N ARG A 66 5.04 7.61 -14.89
CA ARG A 66 5.79 8.53 -14.04
C ARG A 66 6.81 7.80 -13.19
N LYS A 67 8.02 8.34 -13.01
CA LYS A 67 9.08 7.75 -12.18
C LYS A 67 8.63 7.51 -10.73
N ASP A 68 9.13 6.43 -10.12
CA ASP A 68 8.86 6.11 -8.73
C ASP A 68 9.36 7.22 -7.80
N HIS A 69 8.47 7.75 -6.96
CA HIS A 69 8.82 8.74 -5.93
C HIS A 69 9.63 8.14 -4.77
N ALA A 70 9.58 6.82 -4.59
CA ALA A 70 10.35 6.07 -3.61
C ALA A 70 10.88 4.78 -4.25
N PRO A 71 12.08 4.30 -3.87
CA PRO A 71 12.67 3.12 -4.48
C PRO A 71 11.80 1.88 -4.26
N GLY A 72 11.64 1.07 -5.31
CA GLY A 72 10.96 -0.21 -5.24
C GLY A 72 9.44 -0.18 -5.41
N LEU A 73 8.81 0.98 -5.65
CA LEU A 73 7.35 1.06 -5.84
C LEU A 73 6.87 0.25 -7.05
N SER A 74 7.57 0.33 -8.18
CA SER A 74 7.22 -0.47 -9.37
C SER A 74 7.21 -1.97 -9.05
N TYR A 75 8.24 -2.45 -8.33
CA TYR A 75 8.31 -3.83 -7.87
C TYR A 75 7.18 -4.19 -6.88
N VAL A 76 6.92 -3.33 -5.91
CA VAL A 76 5.82 -3.54 -4.93
C VAL A 76 4.49 -3.67 -5.66
N SER A 77 4.23 -2.83 -6.66
CA SER A 77 2.97 -2.83 -7.43
C SER A 77 2.74 -4.15 -8.19
N ILE A 78 3.78 -4.65 -8.87
CA ILE A 78 3.74 -5.90 -9.65
C ILE A 78 3.60 -7.12 -8.71
N SER A 79 4.33 -7.12 -7.60
CA SER A 79 4.30 -8.21 -6.61
C SER A 79 3.00 -8.33 -5.81
N ARG A 80 2.00 -7.46 -6.04
CA ARG A 80 0.69 -7.57 -5.37
C ARG A 80 -0.18 -8.69 -5.94
N VAL A 81 0.12 -9.21 -7.13
CA VAL A 81 -0.63 -10.32 -7.73
C VAL A 81 0.19 -11.62 -7.75
N LYS A 82 -0.51 -12.75 -7.85
CA LYS A 82 0.11 -14.08 -7.88
C LYS A 82 0.51 -14.57 -9.27
N LYS A 83 -0.09 -14.02 -10.33
CA LYS A 83 0.08 -14.48 -11.72
C LYS A 83 0.34 -13.29 -12.63
N LEU A 84 1.21 -13.47 -13.62
CA LEU A 84 1.49 -12.43 -14.62
C LEU A 84 0.25 -12.10 -15.47
N SER A 85 -0.59 -13.09 -15.75
CA SER A 85 -1.88 -12.92 -16.46
C SER A 85 -2.89 -12.04 -15.72
N SER A 86 -2.64 -11.73 -14.45
CA SER A 86 -3.48 -10.87 -13.62
C SER A 86 -3.03 -9.40 -13.62
N ILE A 87 -2.07 -9.03 -14.47
CA ILE A 87 -1.52 -7.68 -14.58
C ILE A 87 -1.85 -7.10 -15.94
N MET A 88 -2.36 -5.87 -15.95
CA MET A 88 -2.43 -5.03 -17.14
C MET A 88 -1.60 -3.77 -16.92
N PHE A 89 -0.80 -3.38 -17.91
CA PHE A 89 -0.11 -2.10 -17.92
C PHE A 89 -0.87 -1.14 -18.83
N GLU A 90 -1.28 0.01 -18.32
CA GLU A 90 -1.99 1.04 -19.11
C GLU A 90 -1.09 1.65 -20.19
N THR A 91 0.20 1.77 -19.88
CA THR A 91 1.20 2.41 -20.73
C THR A 91 2.45 1.54 -20.83
N PRO A 92 3.16 1.58 -21.97
CA PRO A 92 4.45 0.90 -22.10
C PRO A 92 5.48 1.55 -21.15
N PHE A 93 6.41 0.74 -20.65
CA PHE A 93 7.50 1.20 -19.78
C PHE A 93 8.81 0.52 -20.19
N ASP A 94 9.92 1.14 -19.81
CA ASP A 94 11.26 0.61 -20.07
C ASP A 94 11.75 -0.27 -18.91
N LEU A 95 12.43 -1.37 -19.24
CA LEU A 95 13.12 -2.26 -18.31
C LEU A 95 14.18 -1.53 -17.48
N SER A 96 14.75 -0.43 -17.99
CA SER A 96 15.67 0.42 -17.23
C SER A 96 15.10 0.90 -15.89
N ARG A 97 13.78 0.92 -15.75
CA ARG A 97 13.07 1.24 -14.50
C ARG A 97 13.33 0.26 -13.35
N PHE A 98 13.58 -1.00 -13.66
CA PHE A 98 13.88 -2.04 -12.67
C PHE A 98 15.39 -2.17 -12.42
N THR A 99 16.21 -1.37 -13.09
CA THR A 99 17.64 -1.34 -12.85
C THR A 99 17.96 -0.49 -11.63
N THR A 100 18.61 -1.10 -10.65
CA THR A 100 19.06 -0.41 -9.45
C THR A 100 20.19 0.54 -9.82
N LYS A 101 19.94 1.85 -9.80
CA LYS A 101 21.01 2.85 -9.88
C LYS A 101 21.63 3.00 -8.50
N VAL A 102 22.93 2.75 -8.39
CA VAL A 102 23.68 2.92 -7.14
C VAL A 102 23.60 4.39 -6.71
N SER A 103 22.93 4.64 -5.58
CA SER A 103 22.86 5.97 -4.96
C SER A 103 23.89 6.08 -3.82
N SER A 104 24.24 7.32 -3.44
CA SER A 104 25.08 7.57 -2.26
C SER A 104 24.57 6.85 -1.02
N ASN A 105 23.26 6.95 -0.77
CA ASN A 105 22.59 6.33 0.37
C ASN A 105 22.70 4.80 0.39
N MET A 106 22.82 4.16 -0.78
CA MET A 106 23.04 2.71 -0.83
C MET A 106 24.46 2.35 -0.41
N LYS A 107 25.46 3.12 -0.84
CA LYS A 107 26.86 2.95 -0.39
C LYS A 107 26.99 3.22 1.11
N ASP A 108 26.27 4.19 1.64
CA ASP A 108 26.22 4.47 3.08
C ASP A 108 25.60 3.32 3.87
N ARG A 109 24.52 2.71 3.36
CA ARG A 109 23.88 1.54 3.97
C ARG A 109 24.77 0.30 3.93
N GLU A 110 25.49 0.09 2.84
CA GLU A 110 26.45 -1.00 2.70
C GLU A 110 27.59 -0.84 3.71
N ARG A 111 28.16 0.36 3.82
CA ARG A 111 29.15 0.67 4.87
C ARG A 111 28.61 0.45 6.29
N ASP A 112 27.39 0.91 6.58
CA ASP A 112 26.74 0.68 7.88
C ASP A 112 26.52 -0.82 8.16
N TRP A 113 26.13 -1.59 7.14
CA TRP A 113 25.98 -3.05 7.24
C TRP A 113 27.31 -3.75 7.54
N ASP A 114 28.38 -3.38 6.82
CA ASP A 114 29.73 -3.92 7.04
C ASP A 114 30.22 -3.63 8.47
N LEU A 115 30.06 -2.39 8.93
CA LEU A 115 30.45 -1.98 10.29
C LEU A 115 29.72 -2.77 11.38
N ARG A 116 28.40 -2.98 11.22
CA ARG A 116 27.60 -3.77 12.18
C ARG A 116 28.00 -5.24 12.18
N THR A 117 28.30 -5.79 11.01
CA THR A 117 28.69 -7.19 10.86
C THR A 117 30.04 -7.46 11.53
N LEU A 118 30.99 -6.52 11.39
CA LEU A 118 32.29 -6.60 12.05
C LEU A 118 32.22 -6.43 13.57
N GLN A 119 31.25 -5.68 14.10
CA GLN A 119 31.04 -5.52 15.55
C GLN A 119 30.43 -6.76 16.23
N CYS A 120 29.85 -7.68 15.45
CA CYS A 120 29.28 -8.93 15.96
C CYS A 120 30.29 -10.10 15.97
N LEU A 121 31.53 -9.89 15.51
CA LEU A 121 32.65 -10.83 15.53
C LEU A 121 33.64 -10.46 16.64
#